data_AF-A0A4R0YJM7-F1
#
_entry.id   AF-A0A4R0YJM7-F1
#
_cell.length_a   1.000
_cell.length_b   1.000
_cell.length_c   1.000
_cell.angle_alpha   90.00
_cell.angle_beta   90.00
_cell.angle_gamma   90.00
#
_symmetry.space_group_name_H-M   'P 1'
#
loop_
_entity.id
_entity.type
_entity.pdbx_description
1 polymer ?
#
loop_
_entity_poly.entity_id
_entity_poly.type
_entity_poly.pdbx_seq_one_letter_code
_entity_poly.pdbx_strand_id
1 'polypeptide(L)'
;MARKSIANPFTAYAWLAEAGWVFMAHSAQLWSDPAKASTRLAALAAEKQKAVATGMVEAGIAAMRGAGPEAIAKAAMGPARRRVRANAKRLHKG
;
A
#
# COMPACT_ATOMS: atom_id res chain seq x y z
N MET A 1 28.02 -23.38 4.16
CA MET A 1 26.84 -23.67 3.32
C MET A 1 25.93 -22.45 3.28
N ALA A 2 25.97 -21.67 2.20
CA ALA A 2 25.02 -20.58 2.00
C ALA A 2 23.67 -21.16 1.58
N ARG A 3 22.62 -21.02 2.40
CA ARG A 3 21.25 -21.37 1.97
C ARG A 3 20.90 -20.45 0.81
N LYS A 4 20.84 -21.03 -0.39
CA LYS A 4 20.25 -20.39 -1.57
C LYS A 4 18.79 -20.14 -1.20
N SER A 5 18.47 -18.91 -0.78
CA SER A 5 17.09 -18.47 -0.62
C SER A 5 16.44 -18.64 -1.98
N ILE A 6 15.61 -19.68 -2.12
CA ILE A 6 14.78 -19.86 -3.30
C ILE A 6 13.84 -18.67 -3.26
N ALA A 7 14.15 -17.65 -4.07
CA ALA A 7 13.32 -16.46 -4.17
C ALA A 7 11.93 -16.92 -4.61
N ASN A 8 10.98 -16.89 -3.69
CA ASN A 8 9.62 -17.33 -3.97
C ASN A 8 9.03 -16.35 -5.01
N PRO A 9 8.68 -16.81 -6.22
CA PRO A 9 8.24 -15.94 -7.32
C PRO A 9 6.92 -15.22 -6.99
N PHE A 10 6.16 -15.73 -6.01
CA PHE A 10 4.92 -15.13 -5.54
C PHE A 10 5.12 -13.96 -4.57
N THR A 11 6.34 -13.73 -4.06
CA THR A 11 6.62 -12.60 -3.16
C THR A 11 6.37 -11.25 -3.81
N ALA A 12 6.55 -11.14 -5.12
CA ALA A 12 6.22 -9.94 -5.88
C ALA A 12 4.71 -9.65 -5.86
N TYR A 13 3.88 -10.70 -5.83
CA TYR A 13 2.42 -10.62 -5.84
C TYR A 13 1.81 -10.60 -4.43
N ALA A 14 2.57 -10.94 -3.39
CA ALA A 14 2.08 -10.98 -2.01
C ALA A 14 1.46 -9.64 -1.57
N TRP A 15 2.07 -8.52 -1.97
CA TRP A 15 1.50 -7.20 -1.70
C TRP A 15 0.18 -6.95 -2.46
N LEU A 16 0.05 -7.44 -3.69
CA LEU A 16 -1.18 -7.29 -4.47
C LEU A 16 -2.33 -8.08 -3.82
N ALA A 17 -2.05 -9.30 -3.36
CA ALA A 17 -3.02 -10.10 -2.61
C ALA A 17 -3.44 -9.40 -1.30
N GLU A 18 -2.48 -8.85 -0.56
CA GLU A 18 -2.75 -8.07 0.67
C GLU A 18 -3.60 -6.82 0.37
N ALA A 19 -3.31 -6.10 -0.71
CA ALA A 19 -4.09 -4.95 -1.14
C ALA A 19 -5.51 -5.32 -1.55
N GLY A 20 -5.68 -6.44 -2.27
CA GLY A 20 -6.99 -6.98 -2.63
C GLY A 20 -7.84 -7.33 -1.41
N TRP A 21 -7.24 -8.00 -0.42
CA TRP A 21 -7.91 -8.30 0.84
C TRP A 21 -8.36 -7.04 1.59
N VAL A 22 -7.47 -6.05 1.74
CA VAL A 22 -7.79 -4.77 2.40
C VAL A 22 -8.93 -4.05 1.68
N PHE A 23 -8.93 -4.04 0.34
CA PHE A 23 -10.01 -3.47 -0.44
C PHE A 23 -11.34 -4.18 -0.17
N MET A 24 -11.37 -5.51 -0.26
CA MET A 24 -12.58 -6.30 0.00
C MET A 24 -13.14 -6.08 1.41
N ALA A 25 -12.27 -6.05 2.43
CA ALA A 25 -12.68 -5.82 3.82
C ALA A 25 -13.27 -4.42 4.02
N HIS A 26 -12.68 -3.38 3.40
CA HIS A 26 -13.25 -2.04 3.44
C HIS A 26 -14.58 -1.95 2.68
N SER A 27 -14.72 -2.63 1.55
CA SER A 27 -15.99 -2.72 0.81
C SER A 27 -17.08 -3.38 1.65
N ALA A 28 -16.76 -4.49 2.34
CA ALA A 28 -17.70 -5.15 3.25
C ALA A 28 -18.15 -4.21 4.39
N GLN A 29 -17.24 -3.43 4.97
CA GLN A 29 -17.56 -2.45 6.01
C GLN A 29 -18.47 -1.32 5.50
N LEU A 30 -18.29 -0.88 4.26
CA LEU A 30 -19.14 0.13 3.64
C LEU A 30 -20.56 -0.40 3.40
N TRP A 31 -20.70 -1.68 3.05
CA TRP A 31 -22.01 -2.33 2.90
C TRP A 31 -22.69 -2.58 4.25
N SER A 32 -21.95 -2.92 5.30
CA SER A 32 -22.51 -3.21 6.62
C SER A 32 -22.94 -1.97 7.41
N ASP A 33 -22.32 -0.81 7.14
CA ASP A 33 -22.63 0.47 7.83
C ASP A 33 -22.83 1.60 6.81
N PRO A 34 -23.98 1.63 6.10
CA PRO A 34 -24.25 2.62 5.06
C PRO A 34 -24.31 4.05 5.61
N ALA A 35 -24.69 4.23 6.89
CA ALA A 35 -24.76 5.54 7.53
C ALA A 35 -23.38 6.22 7.64
N LYS A 36 -22.29 5.43 7.75
CA LYS A 36 -20.91 5.94 7.78
C LYS A 36 -20.16 5.78 6.46
N ALA A 37 -20.83 5.35 5.38
CA ALA A 37 -20.16 5.03 4.13
C ALA A 37 -19.48 6.25 3.50
N SER A 38 -20.14 7.41 3.46
CA SER A 38 -19.61 8.64 2.87
C SER A 38 -18.36 9.16 3.59
N THR A 39 -18.40 9.21 4.92
CA THR A 39 -17.27 9.65 5.74
C THR A 39 -16.09 8.68 5.64
N ARG A 40 -16.36 7.37 5.61
CA ARG A 40 -15.33 6.34 5.43
C ARG A 40 -14.70 6.39 4.04
N LEU A 41 -15.49 6.60 2.99
CA LEU A 41 -15.00 6.79 1.63
C LEU A 41 -14.12 8.05 1.51
N ALA A 42 -14.53 9.16 2.12
CA ALA A 42 -13.73 10.39 2.15
C ALA A 42 -12.39 10.17 2.86
N ALA A 43 -12.39 9.48 4.00
CA ALA A 43 -11.16 9.13 4.71
C ALA A 43 -10.23 8.25 3.85
N LEU A 44 -10.77 7.22 3.18
CA LEU A 44 -9.99 6.36 2.29
C LEU A 44 -9.45 7.13 1.07
N ALA A 45 -10.21 8.06 0.51
CA ALA A 45 -9.77 8.91 -0.59
C ALA A 45 -8.60 9.82 -0.16
N ALA A 46 -8.71 10.46 1.01
CA ALA A 46 -7.65 11.27 1.58
C ALA A 46 -6.38 10.44 1.86
N GLU A 47 -6.53 9.20 2.37
CA GLU A 47 -5.39 8.29 2.56
C GLU A 47 -4.68 7.96 1.24
N LYS A 48 -5.43 7.71 0.16
CA LYS A 48 -4.86 7.45 -1.18
C LYS A 48 -4.12 8.67 -1.71
N GLN A 49 -4.72 9.85 -1.66
CA GLN A 49 -4.08 11.10 -2.11
C GLN A 49 -2.79 11.39 -1.34
N LYS A 50 -2.81 11.21 -0.01
CA LYS A 50 -1.61 11.38 0.83
C LYS A 50 -0.50 10.41 0.44
N ALA A 51 -0.83 9.14 0.19
CA ALA A 51 0.17 8.14 -0.20
C ALA A 51 0.80 8.47 -1.56
N VAL A 52 0.00 8.91 -2.54
CA VAL A 52 0.49 9.33 -3.85
C VAL A 52 1.39 10.55 -3.75
N ALA A 53 0.95 11.61 -3.06
CA ALA A 53 1.74 12.83 -2.88
C ALA A 53 3.08 12.53 -2.17
N THR A 54 3.05 11.71 -1.13
CA THR A 54 4.28 11.28 -0.42
C THR A 54 5.19 10.48 -1.36
N GLY A 55 4.63 9.61 -2.19
CA GLY A 55 5.38 8.81 -3.16
C GLY A 55 6.06 9.66 -4.22
N MET A 56 5.37 10.69 -4.71
CA MET A 56 5.94 11.65 -5.66
C MET A 56 7.15 12.39 -5.05
N VAL A 57 7.04 12.83 -3.80
CA VAL A 57 8.15 13.50 -3.09
C VAL A 57 9.32 12.54 -2.86
N GLU A 58 9.06 11.34 -2.34
CA GLU A 58 10.11 10.33 -2.10
C GLU A 58 10.82 9.93 -3.41
N ALA A 59 10.07 9.77 -4.50
CA ALA A 59 10.61 9.49 -5.82
C ALA A 59 11.45 10.65 -6.38
N GLY A 60 10.97 11.89 -6.23
CA GLY A 60 11.70 13.09 -6.64
C GLY A 60 13.04 13.21 -5.90
N ILE A 61 13.05 12.99 -4.59
CA ILE A 61 14.29 12.97 -3.78
C ILE A 61 15.24 11.87 -4.27
N ALA A 62 14.72 10.66 -4.57
CA ALA A 62 15.55 9.57 -5.09
C ALA A 62 16.15 9.93 -6.46
N ALA A 63 15.37 10.53 -7.36
CA ALA A 63 15.84 10.98 -8.67
C ALA A 63 16.92 12.07 -8.54
N MET A 64 16.72 13.07 -7.68
CA MET A 64 17.71 14.12 -7.42
C MET A 64 19.03 13.59 -6.85
N ARG A 65 18.99 12.44 -6.16
CA ARG A 65 20.18 11.73 -5.65
C ARG A 65 20.88 10.87 -6.71
N GLY A 66 20.41 10.88 -7.96
CA GLY A 66 20.95 10.06 -9.04
C GLY A 66 20.59 8.58 -8.92
N ALA A 67 19.51 8.23 -8.22
CA ALA A 67 19.10 6.84 -8.09
C ALA A 67 18.62 6.25 -9.43
N GLY A 68 18.88 4.96 -9.66
CA GLY A 68 18.41 4.26 -10.85
C GLY A 68 16.88 4.08 -10.88
N PRO A 69 16.29 3.75 -12.04
CA PRO A 69 14.83 3.66 -12.23
C PRO A 69 14.12 2.72 -11.24
N GLU A 70 14.72 1.58 -10.91
CA GLU A 70 14.15 0.62 -9.95
C GLU A 70 14.05 1.22 -8.54
N ALA A 71 15.08 1.96 -8.10
CA ALA A 71 15.10 2.61 -6.80
C ALA A 71 14.07 3.76 -6.72
N ILE A 72 13.89 4.51 -7.81
CA ILE A 72 12.86 5.54 -7.92
C ILE A 72 11.47 4.92 -7.85
N ALA A 73 11.21 3.85 -8.60
CA ALA A 73 9.93 3.14 -8.57
C ALA A 73 9.62 2.56 -7.18
N LYS A 74 10.64 2.02 -6.50
CA LYS A 74 10.53 1.54 -5.12
C LYS A 74 10.19 2.67 -4.14
N ALA A 75 10.80 3.85 -4.30
CA ALA A 75 10.50 5.04 -3.50
C ALA A 75 9.06 5.53 -3.75
N ALA A 76 8.63 5.59 -5.01
CA ALA A 76 7.28 5.97 -5.40
C ALA A 76 6.20 5.06 -4.77
N MET A 77 6.44 3.75 -4.79
CA MET A 77 5.48 2.75 -4.29
C MET A 77 5.56 2.51 -2.77
N GLY A 78 6.64 2.94 -2.12
CA GLY A 78 6.90 2.73 -0.70
C GLY A 78 5.74 3.16 0.20
N PRO A 79 5.22 4.40 0.08
CA PRO A 79 4.10 4.88 0.89
C PRO A 79 2.83 4.05 0.76
N ALA A 80 2.46 3.66 -0.46
CA ALA A 80 1.28 2.83 -0.72
C ALA A 80 1.43 1.44 -0.06
N ARG A 81 2.61 0.81 -0.18
CA ARG A 81 2.91 -0.47 0.48
C ARG A 81 2.81 -0.39 2.00
N ARG A 82 3.31 0.69 2.60
CA ARG A 82 3.22 0.91 4.06
C ARG A 82 1.76 1.06 4.51
N ARG A 83 0.93 1.74 3.73
CA ARG A 83 -0.50 1.95 4.03
C ARG A 83 -1.33 0.68 3.94
N VAL A 84 -1.14 -0.12 2.90
CA VAL A 84 -1.81 -1.44 2.77
C VAL A 84 -1.53 -2.30 4.00
N ARG A 85 -0.25 -2.42 4.40
CA ARG A 85 0.13 -3.17 5.61
C ARG A 85 -0.47 -2.61 6.89
N ALA A 86 -0.54 -1.28 7.03
CA ALA A 86 -1.15 -0.65 8.19
C ALA A 86 -2.66 -0.94 8.26
N ASN A 87 -3.36 -0.89 7.13
CA ASN A 87 -4.78 -1.21 7.06
C ASN A 87 -5.04 -2.70 7.28
N ALA A 88 -4.23 -3.60 6.73
CA ALA A 88 -4.30 -5.03 7.02
C ALA A 88 -4.15 -5.30 8.53
N LYS A 89 -3.17 -4.66 9.19
CA LYS A 89 -3.00 -4.77 10.65
C LYS A 89 -4.19 -4.23 11.45
N ARG A 90 -4.79 -3.12 11.01
CA ARG A 90 -5.99 -2.56 11.66
C ARG A 90 -7.19 -3.49 11.53
N LEU A 91 -7.36 -4.10 10.35
CA LEU A 91 -8.44 -5.04 10.07
C LEU A 91 -8.26 -6.37 10.82
N HIS A 92 -7.03 -6.85 11.00
CA HIS A 92 -6.76 -8.05 11.82
C HIS A 92 -6.94 -7.83 13.32
N LYS A 93 -6.87 -6.59 13.81
CA LYS A 93 -7.11 -6.25 15.22
C LYS A 93 -8.57 -5.87 15.51
N GLY A 94 -9.39 -5.79 14.46
CA GLY A 94 -10.80 -5.43 14.52
C GLY A 94 -11.65 -6.55 15.10
#